data_AF-A0A0L0H7P6-F1
#
_entry.id   AF-A0A0L0H7P6-F1
#
_cell.length_a   1.000
_cell.length_b   1.000
_cell.length_c   1.000
_cell.angle_alpha   90.00
_cell.angle_beta   90.00
_cell.angle_gamma   90.00
#
_symmetry.space_group_name_H-M   'P 1'
#
loop_
_entity.id
_entity.type
_entity.pdbx_description
1 polymer ?
#
loop_
_entity_poly.entity_id
_entity_poly.type
_entity_poly.pdbx_seq_one_letter_code
_entity_poly.pdbx_strand_id
1 'polypeptide(L)'
;MAADVILEAVFGYLGLVLWSFQLLPQAISNYRLGSVGALSALMMLVWALWAPIFSAYGLYSNMAVPLLIQPNIFGFLALLCFVQCLYYRRSVSSSSAVAIGLFCILLVVMAGLEVALFIAIKHANDNGASWVPTMIGILPTVLITGGFIPQYYDIIKTGNVDGISQCFLAMDTLGGVFSIIALVFHPRPFDFLSLGSYVAVVVLDVGLLILIQWYNWRADRRKESSALEEVRCSNYSSTTIGGAH
;
A
#
# COMPACT_ATOMS: atom_id res chain seq x y z
N MET A 1 -33.11 5.26 10.64
CA MET A 1 -32.38 6.33 11.37
C MET A 1 -31.42 5.77 12.42
N ALA A 2 -31.87 5.20 13.55
CA ALA A 2 -30.93 4.68 14.56
C ALA A 2 -30.07 3.50 14.03
N ALA A 3 -30.67 2.57 13.29
CA ALA A 3 -29.96 1.44 12.70
C ALA A 3 -28.92 1.91 11.65
N ASP A 4 -29.28 2.85 10.78
CA ASP A 4 -28.38 3.35 9.73
C ASP A 4 -27.13 4.02 10.32
N VAL A 5 -27.29 4.84 11.37
CA VAL A 5 -26.18 5.48 12.10
C VAL A 5 -25.26 4.45 12.76
N ILE A 6 -25.83 3.38 13.34
CA ILE A 6 -25.04 2.30 13.93
C ILE A 6 -24.26 1.55 12.85
N LEU A 7 -24.90 1.23 11.72
CA LEU A 7 -24.26 0.53 10.60
C LEU A 7 -23.14 1.36 9.99
N GLU A 8 -23.38 2.65 9.74
CA GLU A 8 -22.36 3.61 9.28
C GLU A 8 -21.14 3.59 10.21
N ALA A 9 -21.37 3.75 11.52
CA ALA A 9 -20.28 3.77 12.49
C ALA A 9 -19.51 2.45 12.52
N VAL A 10 -20.21 1.31 12.58
CA VAL A 10 -19.56 -0.02 12.64
C VAL A 10 -18.71 -0.26 11.40
N PHE A 11 -19.26 -0.07 10.20
CA PHE A 11 -18.51 -0.28 8.97
C PHE A 11 -17.39 0.75 8.79
N GLY A 12 -17.61 2.00 9.20
CA GLY A 12 -16.60 3.05 9.17
C GLY A 12 -15.40 2.72 10.06
N TYR A 13 -15.64 2.26 11.30
CA TYR A 13 -14.56 1.85 12.20
C TYR A 13 -13.85 0.58 11.74
N LEU A 14 -14.57 -0.40 11.18
CA LEU A 14 -13.94 -1.58 10.57
C LEU A 14 -13.02 -1.19 9.42
N GLY A 15 -13.50 -0.34 8.51
CA GLY A 15 -12.70 0.20 7.41
C GLY A 15 -11.45 0.91 7.91
N LEU A 16 -11.62 1.79 8.89
CA LEU A 16 -10.54 2.58 9.48
C LEU A 16 -9.47 1.71 10.16
N VAL A 17 -9.87 0.70 10.93
CA VAL A 17 -8.93 -0.21 11.61
C VAL A 17 -8.12 -1.00 10.59
N LEU A 18 -8.77 -1.53 9.56
CA LEU A 18 -8.06 -2.26 8.50
C LEU A 18 -7.06 -1.37 7.79
N TRP A 19 -7.45 -0.17 7.39
CA TRP A 19 -6.55 0.80 6.75
C TRP A 19 -5.44 1.34 7.65
N SER A 20 -5.64 1.33 8.96
CA SER A 20 -4.57 1.69 9.90
C SER A 20 -3.46 0.65 9.90
N PHE A 21 -3.80 -0.64 9.79
CA PHE A 21 -2.86 -1.75 10.00
C PHE A 21 -2.55 -2.58 8.74
N GLN A 22 -3.09 -2.23 7.57
CA GLN A 22 -2.96 -3.04 6.35
C GLN A 22 -1.51 -3.37 5.96
N LEU A 23 -0.56 -2.46 6.25
CA LEU A 23 0.86 -2.65 5.92
C LEU A 23 1.63 -3.48 6.96
N LEU A 24 1.04 -3.75 8.13
CA LEU A 24 1.69 -4.52 9.19
C LEU A 24 2.05 -5.96 8.73
N PRO A 25 1.15 -6.72 8.06
CA PRO A 25 1.52 -8.01 7.49
C PRO A 25 2.70 -7.94 6.51
N GLN A 26 2.78 -6.89 5.69
CA GLN A 26 3.89 -6.69 4.76
C GLN A 26 5.20 -6.43 5.52
N ALA A 27 5.18 -5.54 6.52
CA ALA A 27 6.35 -5.22 7.32
C ALA A 27 6.89 -6.45 8.06
N ILE A 28 6.00 -7.28 8.62
CA ILE A 28 6.36 -8.53 9.28
C ILE A 28 6.92 -9.53 8.27
N SER A 29 6.30 -9.67 7.09
CA SER A 29 6.75 -10.56 6.03
C SER A 29 8.17 -10.22 5.57
N ASN A 30 8.43 -8.94 5.29
CA ASN A 30 9.75 -8.44 4.90
C ASN A 30 10.82 -8.81 5.94
N TYR A 31 10.52 -8.59 7.23
CA TYR A 31 11.45 -8.90 8.31
C TYR A 31 11.72 -10.40 8.44
N ARG A 32 10.67 -11.23 8.41
CA ARG A 32 10.79 -12.68 8.56
C ARG A 32 11.52 -13.34 7.39
N LEU A 33 11.28 -12.86 6.17
CA LEU A 33 11.92 -13.40 4.96
C LEU A 33 13.32 -12.85 4.74
N GLY A 34 13.68 -11.73 5.37
CA GLY A 34 14.94 -11.03 5.10
C GLY A 34 15.06 -10.53 3.66
N SER A 35 13.93 -10.36 2.97
CA SER A 35 13.83 -9.99 1.56
C SER A 35 12.52 -9.26 1.30
N VAL A 36 12.52 -8.39 0.29
CA VAL A 36 11.35 -7.59 -0.14
C VAL A 36 10.84 -7.95 -1.53
N GLY A 37 11.55 -8.84 -2.24
CA GLY A 37 11.16 -9.31 -3.58
C GLY A 37 10.73 -8.19 -4.54
N ALA A 38 9.50 -8.28 -5.04
CA ALA A 38 8.87 -7.38 -6.01
C ALA A 38 8.14 -6.18 -5.37
N LEU A 39 8.20 -6.00 -4.05
CA LEU A 39 7.60 -4.85 -3.37
C LEU A 39 8.26 -3.54 -3.85
N SER A 40 7.46 -2.61 -4.36
CA SER A 40 7.94 -1.35 -4.90
C SER A 40 8.29 -0.37 -3.80
N ALA A 41 9.58 -0.01 -3.71
CA ALA A 41 10.05 0.99 -2.75
C ALA A 41 9.42 2.37 -3.03
N LEU A 42 9.19 2.72 -4.30
CA LEU A 42 8.61 4.00 -4.66
C LEU A 42 7.15 4.11 -4.22
N MET A 43 6.36 3.03 -4.33
CA MET A 43 5.00 2.99 -3.78
C MET A 43 5.03 3.29 -2.28
N MET A 44 5.87 2.59 -1.52
CA MET A 44 5.99 2.79 -0.07
C MET A 44 6.41 4.22 0.28
N LEU A 45 7.31 4.83 -0.50
CA LEU A 45 7.73 6.22 -0.28
C LEU A 45 6.59 7.21 -0.55
N VAL A 46 5.87 7.06 -1.67
CA VAL A 46 4.74 7.94 -2.02
C VAL A 46 3.64 7.84 -0.97
N TRP A 47 3.34 6.63 -0.51
CA TRP A 47 2.36 6.39 0.56
C TRP A 47 2.81 6.88 1.93
N ALA A 48 4.11 6.81 2.23
CA ALA A 48 4.63 7.45 3.43
C ALA A 48 4.42 8.98 3.34
N LEU A 49 4.86 9.62 2.26
CA LEU A 49 4.75 11.08 2.05
C LEU A 49 3.32 11.61 2.05
N TRP A 50 2.34 10.77 1.69
CA TRP A 50 0.93 11.08 1.80
C TRP A 50 0.50 11.42 3.23
N ALA A 51 0.99 10.69 4.24
CA ALA A 51 0.54 10.80 5.62
C ALA A 51 0.65 12.22 6.21
N PRO A 52 1.81 12.91 6.23
CA PRO A 52 1.93 14.23 6.84
C PRO A 52 1.11 15.29 6.12
N ILE A 53 0.87 15.13 4.81
CA ILE A 53 0.03 16.05 4.03
C ILE A 53 -1.44 15.88 4.45
N PHE A 54 -1.91 14.63 4.51
CA PHE A 54 -3.27 14.33 4.92
C PHE A 54 -3.52 14.67 6.40
N SER A 55 -2.58 14.34 7.30
CA SER A 55 -2.66 14.67 8.72
C SER A 55 -2.70 16.18 8.96
N ALA A 56 -1.85 16.96 8.29
CA ALA A 56 -1.85 18.42 8.40
C ALA A 56 -3.18 19.03 7.92
N TYR A 57 -3.71 18.54 6.80
CA TYR A 57 -5.04 18.91 6.32
C TYR A 57 -6.15 18.55 7.31
N GLY A 58 -6.09 17.33 7.86
CA GLY A 58 -7.08 16.83 8.81
C GLY A 58 -7.10 17.63 10.11
N LEU A 59 -5.92 18.00 10.63
CA LEU A 59 -5.78 18.87 11.79
C LEU A 59 -6.36 20.26 11.53
N TYR A 60 -6.03 20.87 10.38
CA TYR A 60 -6.59 22.16 9.99
C TYR A 60 -8.12 22.11 9.85
N SER A 61 -8.63 21.03 9.25
CA SER A 61 -10.06 20.82 9.00
C SER A 61 -10.83 20.31 10.23
N ASN A 62 -10.16 20.14 11.37
CA ASN A 62 -10.72 19.61 12.63
C ASN A 62 -11.48 18.28 12.44
N MET A 63 -10.86 17.35 11.70
CA MET A 63 -11.43 16.03 11.45
C MET A 63 -11.55 15.21 12.74
N ALA A 64 -12.42 14.18 12.70
CA ALA A 64 -12.58 13.25 13.82
C ALA A 64 -11.23 12.63 14.23
N VAL A 65 -11.00 12.50 15.54
CA VAL A 65 -9.77 11.93 16.11
C VAL A 65 -9.27 10.66 15.42
N PRO A 66 -10.13 9.68 15.07
CA PRO A 66 -9.68 8.47 14.38
C PRO A 66 -9.04 8.75 13.01
N LEU A 67 -9.53 9.75 12.27
CA LEU A 67 -8.98 10.19 10.97
C LEU A 67 -7.67 10.99 11.11
N LEU A 68 -7.33 11.47 12.31
CA LEU A 68 -6.03 12.09 12.60
C LEU A 68 -4.97 11.05 12.97
N ILE A 69 -5.39 9.97 13.64
CA ILE A 69 -4.50 8.90 14.11
C ILE A 69 -4.17 7.91 12.97
N GLN A 70 -5.17 7.49 12.20
CA GLN A 70 -5.00 6.51 11.12
C GLN A 70 -3.87 6.84 10.12
N PRO A 71 -3.79 8.06 9.54
CA PRO A 71 -2.76 8.38 8.55
C PRO A 71 -1.36 8.30 9.12
N ASN A 72 -1.19 8.63 10.40
CA ASN A 72 0.08 8.52 11.11
C ASN A 72 0.54 7.06 11.30
N ILE A 73 -0.39 6.16 11.66
CA ILE A 73 -0.08 4.72 11.76
C ILE A 73 0.27 4.16 10.38
N PHE A 74 -0.54 4.45 9.37
CA PHE A 74 -0.31 4.02 8.00
C PHE A 74 1.04 4.53 7.47
N GLY A 75 1.32 5.84 7.62
CA GLY A 75 2.56 6.47 7.19
C GLY A 75 3.78 5.89 7.87
N PHE A 76 3.70 5.58 9.18
CA PHE A 76 4.76 4.89 9.91
C PHE A 76 5.05 3.52 9.30
N LEU A 77 4.03 2.70 9.04
CA LEU A 77 4.19 1.36 8.47
C LEU A 77 4.68 1.40 7.02
N ALA A 78 4.22 2.37 6.22
CA ALA A 78 4.70 2.61 4.86
C ALA A 78 6.18 3.00 4.86
N LEU A 79 6.58 3.90 5.75
CA LEU A 79 7.97 4.31 5.89
C LEU A 79 8.86 3.14 6.37
N LEU A 80 8.35 2.31 7.27
CA LEU A 80 9.04 1.09 7.72
C LEU A 80 9.27 0.13 6.53
N CYS A 81 8.23 -0.13 5.74
CA CYS A 81 8.33 -0.96 4.54
C CYS A 81 9.28 -0.35 3.50
N PHE A 82 9.29 0.97 3.34
CA PHE A 82 10.23 1.68 2.48
C PHE A 82 11.69 1.45 2.92
N VAL A 83 11.99 1.65 4.20
CA VAL A 83 13.34 1.41 4.74
C VAL A 83 13.72 -0.07 4.63
N GLN A 84 12.80 -1.00 4.86
CA GLN A 84 13.02 -2.42 4.60
C GLN A 84 13.36 -2.68 3.13
N CYS A 85 12.68 -2.00 2.20
CA CYS A 85 13.03 -2.09 0.79
C CYS A 85 14.46 -1.63 0.52
N LEU A 86 14.90 -0.52 1.11
CA LEU A 86 16.27 -0.04 0.94
C LEU A 86 17.31 -0.97 1.60
N TYR A 87 16.96 -1.55 2.75
CA TYR A 87 17.84 -2.42 3.52
C TYR A 87 18.04 -3.79 2.86
N TYR A 88 16.95 -4.48 2.53
CA TYR A 88 17.01 -5.86 2.01
C TYR A 88 17.31 -5.94 0.51
N ARG A 89 17.09 -4.87 -0.27
CA ARG A 89 17.34 -4.86 -1.72
C ARG A 89 18.80 -4.52 -2.07
N ARG A 90 19.58 -3.97 -1.13
CA ARG A 90 20.99 -3.62 -1.36
C ARG A 90 21.89 -4.84 -1.18
N SER A 91 22.81 -5.08 -2.13
CA SER A 91 23.80 -6.16 -2.06
C SER A 91 24.95 -5.91 -1.08
N VAL A 92 25.08 -4.67 -0.57
CA VAL A 92 26.16 -4.28 0.34
C VAL A 92 25.64 -4.30 1.77
N SER A 93 26.36 -5.01 2.65
CA SER A 93 26.16 -5.12 4.10
C SER A 93 25.97 -3.76 4.78
N SER A 94 24.77 -3.19 4.70
CA SER A 94 24.40 -2.05 5.52
C SER A 94 24.09 -2.60 6.92
N SER A 95 24.74 -2.06 7.95
CA SER A 95 24.44 -2.44 9.33
C SER A 95 22.98 -2.09 9.64
N SER A 96 22.28 -2.94 10.40
CA SER A 96 20.90 -2.67 10.84
C SER A 96 20.79 -1.32 11.56
N ALA A 97 21.86 -0.87 12.22
CA ALA A 97 21.96 0.45 12.84
C ALA A 97 21.80 1.61 11.84
N VAL A 98 22.31 1.48 10.60
CA VAL A 98 22.16 2.51 9.56
C VAL A 98 20.71 2.59 9.09
N ALA A 99 20.05 1.44 8.90
CA ALA A 99 18.64 1.39 8.51
C ALA A 99 17.74 1.98 9.61
N ILE A 100 17.98 1.63 10.88
CA ILE A 100 17.26 2.20 12.03
C ILE A 100 17.51 3.71 12.11
N GLY A 101 18.76 4.16 11.97
CA GLY A 101 19.10 5.58 11.97
C GLY A 101 18.37 6.34 10.86
N LEU A 102 18.36 5.81 9.63
CA LEU A 102 17.62 6.39 8.51
C LEU A 102 16.11 6.45 8.80
N PHE A 103 15.53 5.37 9.33
CA PHE A 103 14.12 5.34 9.70
C PHE A 103 13.76 6.41 10.73
N CYS A 104 14.54 6.54 11.80
CA CYS A 104 14.35 7.57 12.82
C CYS A 104 14.46 8.99 12.25
N ILE A 105 15.47 9.26 11.41
CA ILE A 105 15.64 10.56 10.77
C ILE A 105 14.43 10.88 9.89
N LEU A 106 13.98 9.92 9.06
CA LEU A 106 12.82 10.12 8.21
C LEU A 106 11.55 10.34 9.03
N LEU A 107 11.35 9.65 10.15
CA LEU A 107 10.22 9.92 11.06
C LEU A 107 10.23 11.35 11.60
N VAL A 108 11.40 11.85 12.01
CA VAL A 108 11.53 13.25 12.48
C VAL A 108 11.22 14.23 11.35
N VAL A 109 11.70 13.96 10.13
CA VAL A 109 11.40 14.78 8.95
C VAL A 109 9.90 14.78 8.66
N MET A 110 9.25 13.62 8.73
CA MET A 110 7.80 13.49 8.48
C MET A 110 6.98 14.25 9.53
N ALA A 111 7.33 14.13 10.81
CA ALA A 111 6.69 14.89 11.88
C ALA A 111 6.91 16.41 11.72
N GLY A 112 8.12 16.82 11.37
CA GLY A 112 8.43 18.22 11.07
C GLY A 112 7.66 18.74 9.87
N LEU A 113 7.50 17.92 8.82
CA LEU A 113 6.72 18.26 7.63
C LEU A 113 5.24 18.42 7.96
N GLU A 114 4.65 17.52 8.76
CA GLU A 114 3.26 17.64 9.20
C GLU A 114 3.01 18.95 9.95
N VAL A 115 3.85 19.27 10.94
CA VAL A 115 3.75 20.52 11.71
C VAL A 115 3.93 21.75 10.81
N ALA A 116 4.93 21.73 9.93
CA ALA A 116 5.20 22.83 9.01
C ALA A 116 4.03 23.06 8.05
N LEU A 117 3.47 21.99 7.48
CA LEU A 117 2.30 22.06 6.61
C LEU A 117 1.08 22.59 7.35
N PHE A 118 0.80 22.13 8.57
CA PHE A 118 -0.32 22.62 9.36
C PHE A 118 -0.22 24.14 9.60
N ILE A 119 0.96 24.62 10.00
CA ILE A 119 1.21 26.06 10.21
C ILE A 119 1.07 26.82 8.88
N ALA A 120 1.61 26.28 7.79
CA ALA A 120 1.53 26.90 6.47
C ALA A 120 0.09 27.01 5.95
N ILE A 121 -0.73 25.97 6.11
CA ILE A 121 -2.16 25.98 5.72
C ILE A 121 -2.89 27.06 6.52
N LYS A 122 -2.70 27.09 7.84
CA LYS A 122 -3.33 28.10 8.71
C LYS A 122 -2.93 29.52 8.31
N HIS A 123 -1.63 29.77 8.18
CA HIS A 123 -1.11 31.08 7.80
C HIS A 123 -1.59 31.52 6.41
N ALA A 124 -1.63 30.62 5.42
CA ALA A 124 -2.12 30.94 4.10
C ALA A 124 -3.61 31.32 4.12
N ASN A 125 -4.43 30.57 4.84
CA ASN A 125 -5.86 30.86 4.95
C ASN A 125 -6.12 32.17 5.69
N ASP A 126 -5.39 32.44 6.79
CA ASP A 126 -5.51 33.69 7.55
C ASP A 126 -5.15 34.93 6.72
N ASN A 127 -4.29 34.77 5.70
CA ASN A 127 -3.95 35.81 4.72
C ASN A 127 -4.86 35.85 3.48
N GLY A 128 -6.02 35.17 3.52
CA GLY A 128 -7.02 35.19 2.45
C GLY A 128 -6.77 34.22 1.30
N ALA A 129 -5.76 33.34 1.37
CA ALA A 129 -5.50 32.32 0.37
C ALA A 129 -6.32 31.04 0.64
N SER A 130 -7.64 31.13 0.57
CA SER A 130 -8.58 30.02 0.83
C SER A 130 -8.46 28.84 -0.13
N TRP A 131 -7.74 29.00 -1.25
CA TRP A 131 -7.45 27.90 -2.18
C TRP A 131 -6.41 26.91 -1.64
N VAL A 132 -5.55 27.32 -0.70
CA VAL A 132 -4.46 26.49 -0.16
C VAL A 132 -4.98 25.27 0.60
N PRO A 133 -5.91 25.40 1.58
CA PRO A 133 -6.52 24.23 2.22
C PRO A 133 -7.16 23.26 1.23
N THR A 134 -7.86 23.77 0.21
CA THR A 134 -8.51 22.94 -0.82
C THR A 134 -7.48 22.15 -1.63
N MET A 135 -6.39 22.78 -2.07
CA MET A 135 -5.33 22.09 -2.80
C MET A 135 -4.66 21.01 -1.94
N ILE A 136 -4.38 21.33 -0.68
CA ILE A 136 -3.76 20.39 0.26
C ILE A 136 -4.72 19.25 0.63
N GLY A 137 -6.04 19.43 0.55
CA GLY A 137 -7.02 18.34 0.67
C GLY A 137 -7.11 17.42 -0.55
N ILE A 138 -6.89 17.94 -1.76
CA ILE A 138 -6.91 17.15 -3.01
C ILE A 138 -5.64 16.32 -3.19
N LEU A 139 -4.49 16.90 -2.83
CA LEU A 139 -3.17 16.30 -3.05
C LEU A 139 -3.03 14.87 -2.45
N PRO A 140 -3.48 14.60 -1.21
CA PRO A 140 -3.52 13.26 -0.64
C PRO A 140 -4.26 12.24 -1.52
N THR A 141 -5.39 12.62 -2.11
CA THR A 141 -6.17 11.72 -2.98
C THR A 141 -5.36 11.31 -4.22
N VAL A 142 -4.61 12.24 -4.80
CA VAL A 142 -3.74 11.98 -5.95
C VAL A 142 -2.55 11.11 -5.55
N LEU A 143 -1.96 11.34 -4.37
CA LEU A 143 -0.79 10.58 -3.91
C LEU A 143 -1.15 9.13 -3.56
N ILE A 144 -2.27 8.89 -2.88
CA ILE A 144 -2.64 7.51 -2.49
C ILE A 144 -2.95 6.65 -3.73
N THR A 145 -3.71 7.19 -4.69
CA THR A 145 -4.02 6.50 -5.96
C THR A 145 -2.81 6.40 -6.87
N GLY A 146 -2.05 7.49 -7.04
CA GLY A 146 -0.82 7.50 -7.85
C GLY A 146 0.28 6.59 -7.30
N GLY A 147 0.29 6.35 -5.98
CA GLY A 147 1.26 5.46 -5.33
C GLY A 147 1.14 4.00 -5.77
N PHE A 148 0.03 3.57 -6.36
CA PHE A 148 -0.10 2.23 -6.95
C PHE A 148 0.69 2.07 -8.25
N ILE A 149 0.90 3.15 -9.01
CA ILE A 149 1.49 3.11 -10.36
C ILE A 149 2.87 2.40 -10.38
N PRO A 150 3.82 2.73 -9.48
CA PRO A 150 5.11 2.04 -9.43
C PRO A 150 4.98 0.53 -9.23
N GLN A 151 4.06 0.08 -8.37
CA GLN A 151 3.88 -1.34 -8.09
C GLN A 151 3.32 -2.11 -9.29
N TYR A 152 2.34 -1.53 -9.98
CA TYR A 152 1.85 -2.08 -11.25
C TYR A 152 2.96 -2.17 -12.30
N TYR A 153 3.72 -1.08 -12.45
CA TYR A 153 4.83 -1.02 -13.39
C TYR A 153 5.89 -2.09 -13.10
N ASP A 154 6.30 -2.24 -11.84
CA ASP A 154 7.31 -3.21 -11.43
C ASP A 154 6.85 -4.66 -11.70
N ILE A 155 5.59 -4.99 -11.41
CA ILE A 155 5.04 -6.32 -11.68
C ILE A 155 4.98 -6.59 -13.19
N ILE A 156 4.43 -5.65 -13.98
CA ILE A 156 4.27 -5.83 -15.43
C ILE A 156 5.64 -5.97 -16.11
N LYS A 157 6.62 -5.17 -15.69
CA LYS A 157 7.96 -5.15 -16.28
C LYS A 157 8.79 -6.38 -15.91
N THR A 158 8.77 -6.80 -14.65
CA THR A 158 9.61 -7.90 -14.17
C THR A 158 8.93 -9.25 -14.33
N GLY A 159 7.61 -9.28 -14.30
CA GLY A 159 6.80 -10.49 -14.18
C GLY A 159 7.03 -11.28 -12.89
N ASN A 160 7.70 -10.66 -11.91
CA ASN A 160 7.93 -11.22 -10.59
C ASN A 160 6.94 -10.60 -9.60
N VAL A 161 6.31 -11.44 -8.81
CA VAL A 161 5.32 -11.07 -7.80
C VAL A 161 5.69 -11.60 -6.41
N ASP A 162 6.84 -12.27 -6.30
CA ASP A 162 7.36 -12.77 -5.03
C ASP A 162 7.63 -11.62 -4.07
N GLY A 163 7.24 -11.75 -2.81
CA GLY A 163 7.48 -10.74 -1.77
C GLY A 163 6.36 -9.73 -1.58
N ILE A 164 5.32 -9.73 -2.43
CA ILE A 164 4.10 -8.93 -2.20
C ILE A 164 3.16 -9.72 -1.27
N SER A 165 2.78 -9.15 -0.13
CA SER A 165 1.89 -9.75 0.84
C SER A 165 0.44 -9.63 0.37
N GLN A 166 -0.15 -10.76 -0.03
CA GLN A 166 -1.56 -10.84 -0.37
C GLN A 166 -2.48 -10.53 0.82
N CYS A 167 -2.01 -10.79 2.05
CA CYS A 167 -2.75 -10.42 3.26
C CYS A 167 -2.87 -8.90 3.41
N PHE A 168 -1.80 -8.16 3.09
CA PHE A 168 -1.84 -6.69 3.04
C PHE A 168 -2.88 -6.20 2.03
N LEU A 169 -2.83 -6.69 0.78
CA LEU A 169 -3.77 -6.28 -0.26
C LEU A 169 -5.22 -6.65 0.09
N ALA A 170 -5.45 -7.80 0.71
CA ALA A 170 -6.78 -8.20 1.16
C ALA A 170 -7.30 -7.29 2.29
N MET A 171 -6.44 -6.91 3.25
CA MET A 171 -6.82 -5.97 4.31
C MET A 171 -7.15 -4.59 3.75
N ASP A 172 -6.38 -4.09 2.79
CA ASP A 172 -6.63 -2.80 2.14
C ASP A 172 -7.97 -2.81 1.37
N THR A 173 -8.17 -3.87 0.56
CA THR A 173 -9.43 -4.08 -0.18
C THR A 173 -10.64 -4.12 0.77
N LEU A 174 -10.55 -4.88 1.86
CA LEU A 174 -11.63 -4.97 2.85
C LEU A 174 -11.87 -3.64 3.56
N GLY A 175 -10.80 -2.89 3.86
CA GLY A 175 -10.89 -1.55 4.42
C GLY A 175 -11.69 -0.60 3.51
N GLY A 176 -11.41 -0.64 2.21
CA GLY A 176 -12.15 0.11 1.20
C GLY A 176 -13.60 -0.33 1.05
N VAL A 177 -13.86 -1.64 1.03
CA VAL A 177 -15.23 -2.18 0.93
C VAL A 177 -16.07 -1.76 2.13
N PHE A 178 -15.55 -1.88 3.36
CA PHE A 178 -16.29 -1.44 4.55
C PHE A 178 -16.50 0.07 4.57
N SER A 179 -15.53 0.86 4.11
CA SER A 179 -15.69 2.32 3.98
C SER A 179 -16.77 2.71 2.96
N ILE A 180 -16.88 1.98 1.83
CA ILE A 180 -17.96 2.16 0.86
C ILE A 180 -19.32 1.81 1.49
N ILE A 181 -19.40 0.69 2.21
CA ILE A 181 -20.65 0.28 2.88
C ILE A 181 -21.06 1.32 3.93
N ALA A 182 -20.12 1.84 4.72
CA ALA A 182 -20.38 2.91 5.68
C ALA A 182 -21.00 4.13 5.00
N LEU A 183 -20.45 4.54 3.85
CA LEU A 183 -20.92 5.68 3.08
C LEU A 183 -22.34 5.51 2.52
N VAL A 184 -22.76 4.27 2.21
CA VAL A 184 -24.14 3.98 1.77
C VAL A 184 -25.17 4.30 2.87
N PHE A 185 -24.79 4.11 4.14
CA PHE A 185 -25.64 4.40 5.29
C PHE A 185 -25.51 5.85 5.81
N HIS A 186 -24.54 6.61 5.28
CA HIS A 186 -24.31 7.99 5.67
C HIS A 186 -25.52 8.89 5.33
N PRO A 187 -25.93 9.81 6.23
CA PRO A 187 -26.96 10.79 5.95
C PRO A 187 -26.65 11.63 4.71
N ARG A 188 -27.70 12.11 4.01
CA ARG A 188 -27.53 13.04 2.88
C ARG A 188 -26.92 14.37 3.38
N PRO A 189 -26.08 15.06 2.57
CA PRO A 189 -25.75 14.82 1.18
C PRO A 189 -24.71 13.70 0.97
N PHE A 190 -24.77 13.04 -0.19
CA PHE A 190 -23.87 11.93 -0.51
C PHE A 190 -22.47 12.47 -0.90
N ASP A 191 -21.43 11.98 -0.23
CA ASP A 191 -20.04 12.38 -0.48
C ASP A 191 -19.43 11.56 -1.63
N PHE A 192 -19.61 12.06 -2.86
CA PHE A 192 -19.05 11.44 -4.07
C PHE A 192 -17.52 11.45 -4.11
N LEU A 193 -16.86 12.37 -3.42
CA LEU A 193 -15.40 12.48 -3.43
C LEU A 193 -14.79 11.33 -2.64
N SER A 194 -15.30 11.09 -1.43
CA SER A 194 -14.90 9.94 -0.62
C SER A 194 -15.25 8.61 -1.31
N LEU A 195 -16.43 8.50 -1.92
CA LEU A 195 -16.79 7.31 -2.71
C LEU A 195 -15.76 7.04 -3.82
N GLY A 196 -15.41 8.08 -4.59
CA GLY A 196 -14.47 7.97 -5.70
C GLY A 196 -13.11 7.43 -5.25
N SER A 197 -12.58 7.95 -4.15
CA SER A 197 -11.31 7.50 -3.56
C SER A 197 -11.39 6.05 -3.10
N TYR A 198 -12.46 5.65 -2.39
CA TYR A 198 -12.60 4.29 -1.87
C TYR A 198 -12.77 3.27 -2.99
N VAL A 199 -13.57 3.59 -4.01
CA VAL A 199 -13.72 2.75 -5.20
C VAL A 199 -12.41 2.64 -5.96
N ALA A 200 -11.66 3.73 -6.12
CA ALA A 200 -10.37 3.71 -6.80
C ALA A 200 -9.37 2.77 -6.10
N VAL A 201 -9.25 2.85 -4.78
CA VAL A 201 -8.39 1.95 -4.00
C VAL A 201 -8.82 0.49 -4.17
N VAL A 202 -10.10 0.17 -3.99
CA VAL A 202 -10.61 -1.20 -4.15
C VAL A 202 -10.36 -1.75 -5.55
N VAL A 203 -10.58 -0.95 -6.59
CA VAL A 203 -10.34 -1.37 -7.99
C VAL A 203 -8.86 -1.62 -8.25
N LEU A 204 -7.97 -0.76 -7.74
CA LEU A 204 -6.52 -0.92 -7.88
C LEU A 204 -6.00 -2.13 -7.10
N ASP A 205 -6.49 -2.38 -5.90
CA ASP A 205 -6.10 -3.56 -5.13
C ASP A 205 -6.58 -4.86 -5.78
N VAL A 206 -7.84 -4.91 -6.21
CA VAL A 206 -8.38 -6.08 -6.92
C VAL A 206 -7.61 -6.31 -8.21
N GLY A 207 -7.27 -5.24 -8.95
CA GLY A 207 -6.44 -5.35 -10.14
C GLY A 207 -5.04 -5.89 -9.84
N LEU A 208 -4.39 -5.47 -8.74
CA LEU A 208 -3.11 -6.03 -8.30
C LEU A 208 -3.24 -7.50 -7.91
N LEU A 209 -4.28 -7.88 -7.16
CA LEU A 209 -4.53 -9.27 -6.77
C LEU A 209 -4.71 -10.18 -7.99
N ILE A 210 -5.50 -9.73 -8.98
CA ILE A 210 -5.69 -10.45 -10.25
C ILE A 210 -4.36 -10.59 -10.98
N LEU A 211 -3.59 -9.50 -11.06
CA LEU A 211 -2.29 -9.49 -11.75
C LEU A 211 -1.30 -10.45 -11.09
N ILE A 212 -1.23 -10.45 -9.75
CA ILE A 212 -0.41 -11.37 -8.95
C ILE A 212 -0.80 -12.82 -9.24
N GLN A 213 -2.10 -13.13 -9.18
CA GLN A 213 -2.58 -14.48 -9.42
C GLN A 213 -2.29 -14.95 -10.86
N TRP A 214 -2.41 -14.05 -11.84
CA TRP A 214 -2.12 -14.35 -13.24
C TRP A 214 -0.63 -14.66 -13.47
N TYR A 215 0.28 -13.88 -12.89
CA TYR A 215 1.73 -14.14 -13.02
C TYR A 215 2.16 -15.40 -12.27
N ASN A 216 1.62 -15.67 -11.08
CA ASN A 216 1.86 -16.92 -10.35
C ASN A 216 1.43 -18.14 -11.17
N TRP A 217 0.19 -18.13 -11.67
CA TRP A 217 -0.32 -19.19 -12.52
C TRP A 217 0.56 -19.42 -13.77
N ARG A 218 1.02 -18.35 -14.41
CA ARG A 218 1.90 -18.44 -15.59
C ARG A 218 3.30 -18.95 -15.24
N ALA A 219 3.82 -18.65 -14.05
CA ALA A 219 5.10 -19.17 -13.58
C ALA A 219 5.02 -20.68 -13.33
N ASP A 220 3.94 -21.16 -12.70
CA ASP A 220 3.73 -22.58 -12.42
C ASP A 220 3.60 -23.40 -13.71
N ARG A 221 2.86 -22.90 -14.70
CA ARG A 221 2.75 -23.54 -16.03
C ARG A 221 4.09 -23.66 -16.75
N ARG A 222 4.99 -22.69 -16.59
CA ARG A 222 6.34 -22.75 -17.18
C ARG A 222 7.19 -23.82 -16.49
N LYS A 223 7.15 -23.90 -15.17
CA LYS A 223 7.85 -24.95 -14.40
C LYS A 223 7.35 -26.34 -14.77
N GLU A 224 6.04 -26.52 -14.88
CA GLU A 224 5.42 -27.79 -15.28
C GLU A 224 5.88 -28.22 -16.69
N SER A 225 5.87 -27.30 -17.66
CA SER A 225 6.33 -27.60 -19.03
C SER A 225 7.81 -27.98 -19.09
N SER A 226 8.69 -27.27 -18.36
CA SER A 226 10.12 -27.59 -18.33
C SER A 226 10.40 -28.94 -17.65
N ALA A 227 9.70 -29.26 -16.56
CA ALA A 227 9.84 -30.55 -15.89
C ALA A 227 9.38 -31.72 -16.80
N LEU A 228 8.29 -31.54 -17.55
CA LEU A 228 7.82 -32.53 -18.52
C LEU A 228 8.83 -32.73 -19.67
N GLU A 229 9.50 -31.67 -20.11
CA GLU A 229 10.52 -31.73 -21.16
C GLU A 229 11.80 -32.42 -20.69
N GLU A 230 12.26 -32.15 -19.46
CA GLU A 230 13.39 -32.87 -18.84
C GLU A 230 13.12 -34.38 -18.70
N VAL A 231 11.92 -34.75 -18.23
CA VAL A 231 11.50 -36.16 -18.14
C VAL A 231 11.48 -36.82 -19.52
N ARG A 232 11.00 -36.11 -20.55
CA ARG A 232 10.97 -36.62 -21.94
C ARG A 232 12.37 -36.85 -22.51
N CYS A 233 13.29 -35.92 -22.30
CA CYS A 233 14.69 -36.05 -22.73
C CYS A 233 15.43 -37.19 -22.00
N SER A 234 15.16 -37.38 -20.72
CA SER A 234 15.70 -38.51 -19.93
C SER A 234 15.25 -39.86 -20.50
N ASN A 235 13.93 -40.03 -20.72
CA ASN A 235 13.38 -41.27 -21.27
C ASN A 235 13.90 -41.58 -22.69
N TYR A 236 14.11 -40.57 -23.53
CA TYR A 236 14.68 -40.75 -24.87
C TYR A 236 16.13 -41.24 -24.82
N SER A 237 16.93 -40.70 -23.90
CA SER A 237 18.34 -41.09 -23.72
C SER A 237 18.48 -42.53 -23.24
N SER A 238 17.64 -42.97 -22.31
CA SER A 238 17.62 -44.37 -21.81
C SER A 238 17.25 -45.38 -22.91
N THR A 239 16.30 -45.02 -23.78
CA THR A 239 15.84 -45.90 -24.87
C THR A 239 16.90 -46.05 -25.97
N THR A 240 17.68 -45.00 -26.24
CA THR A 240 18.72 -45.01 -27.29
C THR A 240 19.97 -45.79 -26.87
N ILE A 241 20.32 -45.78 -25.58
CA ILE A 241 21.49 -46.51 -25.04
C ILE A 241 21.17 -48.00 -24.85
N GLY A 242 19.91 -48.35 -24.52
CA GLY A 242 19.48 -49.76 -24.37
C GLY A 242 19.32 -50.54 -25.68
N GLY A 243 19.32 -49.87 -26.83
CA GLY A 243 19.15 -50.51 -28.16
C GLY A 243 20.45 -50.82 -28.91
N ALA A 244 21.62 -50.61 -28.31
CA ALA A 244 22.93 -50.77 -28.97
C ALA A 244 23.64 -52.11 -28.67
N HIS A 245 22.91 -53.14 -28.24
CA HIS A 245 23.44 -54.48 -27.98
C HIS A 245 22.93 -55.52 -28.98
#